data_AF-A0A7X5QI46-F1
#
_entry.id   AF-A0A7X5QI46-F1
#
_cell.length_a   1.000
_cell.length_b   1.000
_cell.length_c   1.000
_cell.angle_alpha   90.00
_cell.angle_beta   90.00
_cell.angle_gamma   90.00
#
_symmetry.space_group_name_H-M   'P 1'
#
loop_
_entity.id
_entity.type
_entity.pdbx_description
1 polymer ?
#
loop_
_entity_poly.entity_id
_entity_poly.type
_entity_poly.pdbx_seq_one_letter_code
_entity_poly.pdbx_strand_id
1 'polypeptide(L)'
;MIISPPLLRDKSDSESDPAWVNRMIPVDAQRGFPVNVWHTWHGGVHLTHSDSTSRPEKIRAIADGTVHFVRQPEFSKRDRPPYNYSGGTDCGCVVLKHETEIGSGENGKVTFFSLYMHLKSLDEAISVGKTVYRKDSLGTVGQVDGANAVHFQIFCDDSNLTKLVGRTTSALDITQDGRTDVVYGDMHFYLPAGTAFYAKAPEKDPAMTREKAQYTSLEPLFITMSFDKGQCTMTTRRQHRNGHDETVGEVQISEDYEYDLYKKAAKLYPDSPSAGYEMLRFGRIINPEHETLSPADAPHWREVNYPGGAGWVNLAVSEVKKFSDADFPHWMGWQLIDDDSDSNSQCHSPTLLAELNAETEPRADLSYTICHFAFEWDAETVDTRFNWLKLPNDVLDEPMSAEDWDKFIAHVKALCIDMVGLPSGKVWHFDPRRFITHFRKCGWL
;
A
#
# COMPACT_ATOMS: atom_id res chain seq x y z
N MET A 1 -1.48 -7.44 10.85
CA MET A 1 -2.13 -8.11 9.70
C MET A 1 -1.26 -9.24 9.14
N ILE A 2 -1.74 -10.48 9.23
CA ILE A 2 -1.10 -11.61 8.55
C ILE A 2 -1.55 -11.65 7.09
N ILE A 3 -0.68 -11.28 6.14
CA ILE A 3 -0.98 -11.25 4.70
C ILE A 3 0.15 -11.84 3.84
N SER A 4 -0.19 -12.38 2.67
CA SER A 4 0.76 -12.96 1.70
C SER A 4 0.26 -12.87 0.25
N PRO A 5 1.14 -12.95 -0.76
CA PRO A 5 0.77 -13.02 -2.17
C PRO A 5 -0.18 -14.18 -2.54
N PRO A 6 -0.97 -14.06 -3.63
CA PRO A 6 -1.91 -15.09 -4.08
C PRO A 6 -1.23 -16.29 -4.76
N LEU A 7 -0.07 -16.09 -5.39
CA LEU A 7 0.82 -17.17 -5.83
C LEU A 7 1.90 -17.37 -4.75
N LEU A 8 2.30 -18.62 -4.50
CA LEU A 8 3.29 -18.93 -3.47
C LEU A 8 4.31 -19.93 -4.00
N ARG A 9 5.57 -19.50 -4.01
CA ARG A 9 6.77 -20.25 -4.38
C ARG A 9 7.85 -19.92 -3.36
N ASP A 10 8.82 -20.81 -3.20
CA ASP A 10 9.86 -20.65 -2.17
C ASP A 10 10.64 -19.33 -2.33
N LYS A 11 10.92 -18.70 -1.20
CA LYS A 11 11.77 -17.51 -1.07
C LYS A 11 13.21 -17.99 -0.85
N SER A 12 14.18 -17.46 -1.60
CA SER A 12 15.59 -17.80 -1.35
C SER A 12 16.16 -16.95 -0.21
N ASP A 13 17.14 -17.47 0.52
CA ASP A 13 17.73 -16.81 1.69
C ASP A 13 18.33 -15.42 1.38
N SER A 14 18.75 -15.19 0.13
CA SER A 14 19.29 -13.92 -0.38
C SER A 14 18.23 -12.95 -0.91
N GLU A 15 16.96 -13.34 -0.98
CA GLU A 15 15.88 -12.52 -1.55
C GLU A 15 15.24 -11.63 -0.49
N SER A 16 15.16 -10.32 -0.73
CA SER A 16 14.45 -9.41 0.16
C SER A 16 12.95 -9.70 0.16
N ASP A 17 12.23 -9.35 1.23
CA ASP A 17 10.79 -9.61 1.28
C ASP A 17 9.99 -8.89 0.19
N PRO A 18 10.25 -7.61 -0.15
CA PRO A 18 9.61 -6.95 -1.28
C PRO A 18 9.95 -7.59 -2.64
N ALA A 19 11.18 -8.07 -2.83
CA ALA A 19 11.56 -8.77 -4.07
C ALA A 19 10.76 -10.08 -4.25
N TRP A 20 10.61 -10.84 -3.15
CA TRP A 20 9.77 -12.04 -3.14
C TRP A 20 8.31 -11.73 -3.45
N VAL A 21 7.72 -10.70 -2.81
CA VAL A 21 6.33 -10.27 -3.09
C VAL A 21 6.16 -9.90 -4.57
N ASN A 22 7.09 -9.12 -5.14
CA ASN A 22 7.05 -8.76 -6.56
C ASN A 22 7.13 -10.00 -7.47
N ARG A 23 7.98 -10.99 -7.16
CA ARG A 23 8.07 -12.25 -7.92
C ARG A 23 6.83 -13.14 -7.79
N MET A 24 6.09 -13.02 -6.69
CA MET A 24 4.83 -13.73 -6.46
C MET A 24 3.62 -13.01 -7.07
N ILE A 25 3.79 -11.78 -7.56
CA ILE A 25 2.73 -10.98 -8.19
C ILE A 25 3.30 -10.48 -9.54
N PRO A 26 3.46 -11.38 -10.54
CA PRO A 26 4.10 -11.09 -11.82
C PRO A 26 3.16 -10.29 -12.74
N VAL A 27 3.02 -9.00 -12.43
CA VAL A 27 2.13 -8.06 -13.12
C VAL A 27 2.47 -7.96 -14.62
N ASP A 28 1.46 -8.10 -15.46
CA ASP A 28 1.52 -7.67 -16.86
C ASP A 28 1.67 -6.15 -16.93
N ALA A 29 2.81 -5.68 -17.41
CA ALA A 29 3.09 -4.25 -17.55
C ALA A 29 2.13 -3.51 -18.49
N GLN A 30 1.38 -4.22 -19.35
CA GLN A 30 0.35 -3.62 -20.19
C GLN A 30 -1.00 -3.45 -19.47
N ARG A 31 -1.24 -4.22 -18.39
CA ARG A 31 -2.50 -4.30 -17.65
C ARG A 31 -2.26 -4.16 -16.14
N GLY A 32 -1.53 -3.10 -15.80
CA GLY A 32 -1.15 -2.74 -14.43
C GLY A 32 -2.11 -1.76 -13.77
N PHE A 33 -1.90 -1.54 -12.47
CA PHE A 33 -2.49 -0.47 -11.67
C PHE A 33 -1.61 0.80 -11.74
N PRO A 34 -2.18 2.03 -11.63
CA PRO A 34 -3.61 2.36 -11.57
C PRO A 34 -4.26 2.51 -12.96
N VAL A 35 -3.44 2.61 -14.01
CA VAL A 35 -3.87 2.74 -15.39
C VAL A 35 -3.15 1.73 -16.29
N ASN A 36 -3.84 1.25 -17.31
CA ASN A 36 -3.25 0.42 -18.35
C ASN A 36 -2.61 1.26 -19.46
N VAL A 37 -2.00 0.60 -20.46
CA VAL A 37 -1.31 1.28 -21.59
C VAL A 37 -2.21 2.13 -22.50
N TRP A 38 -3.53 2.07 -22.30
CA TRP A 38 -4.52 2.88 -23.02
C TRP A 38 -5.04 4.05 -22.18
N HIS A 39 -4.38 4.38 -21.06
CA HIS A 39 -4.78 5.43 -20.11
C HIS A 39 -6.21 5.27 -19.55
N THR A 40 -6.68 4.02 -19.45
CA THR A 40 -7.95 3.70 -18.77
C THR A 40 -7.68 3.13 -17.38
N TRP A 41 -8.57 3.44 -16.44
CA TRP A 41 -8.50 2.97 -15.06
C TRP A 41 -8.49 1.45 -14.98
N HIS A 42 -7.67 0.90 -14.09
CA HIS A 42 -7.56 -0.53 -13.88
C HIS A 42 -7.47 -0.84 -12.38
N GLY A 43 -8.52 -1.46 -11.83
CA GLY A 43 -8.71 -1.64 -10.38
C GLY A 43 -7.73 -2.59 -9.69
N GLY A 44 -6.94 -3.33 -10.46
CA GLY A 44 -6.01 -4.34 -9.95
C GLY A 44 -4.87 -4.59 -10.91
N VAL A 45 -4.47 -5.85 -11.06
CA VAL A 45 -3.38 -6.26 -11.95
C VAL A 45 -3.69 -7.62 -12.58
N HIS A 46 -3.29 -7.80 -13.84
CA HIS A 46 -3.20 -9.15 -14.41
C HIS A 46 -1.89 -9.83 -13.98
N LEU A 47 -1.98 -11.03 -13.44
CA LEU A 47 -0.82 -11.86 -13.03
C LEU A 47 -0.52 -12.88 -14.14
N THR A 48 0.62 -12.74 -14.78
CA THR A 48 1.09 -13.65 -15.83
C THR A 48 1.58 -14.99 -15.25
N HIS A 49 1.40 -16.09 -15.99
CA HIS A 49 2.02 -17.37 -15.63
C HIS A 49 2.50 -18.17 -16.84
N SER A 50 3.61 -18.89 -16.67
CA SER A 50 4.15 -19.82 -17.67
C SER A 50 3.58 -21.25 -17.55
N ASP A 51 2.65 -21.45 -16.60
CA ASP A 51 2.11 -22.77 -16.31
C ASP A 51 1.33 -23.35 -17.50
N SER A 52 1.87 -24.45 -18.00
CA SER A 52 1.37 -25.27 -19.11
C SER A 52 1.31 -26.75 -18.68
N THR A 53 1.36 -27.00 -17.37
CA THR A 53 1.59 -28.32 -16.79
C THR A 53 0.29 -29.08 -16.52
N SER A 54 0.42 -30.37 -16.21
CA SER A 54 -0.69 -31.20 -15.71
C SER A 54 -1.02 -30.97 -14.23
N ARG A 55 -0.28 -30.09 -13.53
CA ARG A 55 -0.47 -29.76 -12.12
C ARG A 55 -0.52 -28.24 -11.95
N PRO A 56 -1.64 -27.62 -12.33
CA PRO A 56 -1.67 -26.18 -12.51
C PRO A 56 -1.42 -25.39 -11.22
N GLU A 57 -0.81 -24.21 -11.36
CA GLU A 57 -0.47 -23.36 -10.24
C GLU A 57 -1.72 -22.88 -9.50
N LYS A 58 -1.65 -22.89 -8.16
CA LYS A 58 -2.79 -22.56 -7.28
C LYS A 58 -2.80 -21.08 -6.90
N ILE A 59 -3.96 -20.45 -7.11
CA ILE A 59 -4.29 -19.13 -6.56
C ILE A 59 -4.83 -19.34 -5.14
N ARG A 60 -4.39 -18.49 -4.22
CA ARG A 60 -4.64 -18.64 -2.78
C ARG A 60 -5.16 -17.36 -2.14
N ALA A 61 -5.88 -17.51 -1.03
CA ALA A 61 -6.35 -16.39 -0.23
C ALA A 61 -5.16 -15.59 0.34
N ILE A 62 -5.13 -14.28 0.12
CA ILE A 62 -4.04 -13.41 0.58
C ILE A 62 -4.03 -13.17 2.09
N ALA A 63 -5.19 -13.28 2.73
CA ALA A 63 -5.46 -13.12 4.15
C ALA A 63 -6.66 -13.99 4.53
N ASP A 64 -6.89 -14.21 5.83
CA ASP A 64 -8.10 -14.85 6.34
C ASP A 64 -9.33 -14.03 5.93
N GLY A 65 -10.44 -14.68 5.61
CA GLY A 65 -11.64 -13.98 5.18
C GLY A 65 -12.85 -14.90 4.98
N THR A 66 -13.98 -14.30 4.62
CA THR A 66 -15.21 -15.00 4.25
C THR A 66 -15.44 -14.87 2.74
N VAL A 67 -15.77 -15.99 2.09
CA VAL A 67 -16.15 -16.00 0.68
C VAL A 67 -17.45 -15.22 0.50
N HIS A 68 -17.37 -14.06 -0.16
CA HIS A 68 -18.50 -13.15 -0.38
C HIS A 68 -19.25 -13.49 -1.66
N PHE A 69 -18.52 -13.71 -2.76
CA PHE A 69 -19.08 -14.04 -4.07
C PHE A 69 -18.29 -15.18 -4.72
N VAL A 70 -18.99 -16.03 -5.47
CA VAL A 70 -18.39 -17.09 -6.30
C VAL A 70 -19.12 -17.19 -7.64
N ARG A 71 -18.37 -17.14 -8.74
CA ARG A 71 -18.84 -17.63 -10.05
C ARG A 71 -18.06 -18.89 -10.40
N GLN A 72 -18.79 -20.00 -10.59
CA GLN A 72 -18.19 -21.27 -10.96
C GLN A 72 -17.58 -21.21 -12.37
N PRO A 73 -16.38 -21.79 -12.61
CA PRO A 73 -15.75 -21.78 -13.91
C PRO A 73 -16.50 -22.64 -14.94
N GLU A 74 -16.70 -22.11 -16.13
CA GLU A 74 -17.35 -22.82 -17.25
C GLU A 74 -16.41 -22.96 -18.44
N PHE A 75 -15.42 -23.86 -18.33
CA PHE A 75 -14.39 -24.07 -19.36
C PHE A 75 -14.95 -24.30 -20.79
N SER A 76 -16.12 -24.91 -20.91
CA SER A 76 -16.81 -25.14 -22.20
C SER A 76 -17.32 -23.85 -22.88
N LYS A 77 -17.40 -22.73 -22.14
CA LYS A 77 -17.76 -21.40 -22.65
C LYS A 77 -16.55 -20.49 -22.92
N ARG A 78 -15.37 -20.80 -22.37
CA ARG A 78 -14.14 -19.99 -22.47
C ARG A 78 -13.85 -19.50 -23.89
N ASP A 79 -13.92 -20.43 -24.85
CA ASP A 79 -13.59 -20.19 -26.26
C ASP A 79 -14.82 -19.80 -27.11
N ARG A 80 -15.89 -19.28 -26.48
CA ARG A 80 -17.14 -18.91 -27.14
C ARG A 80 -17.63 -17.52 -26.70
N PRO A 81 -18.46 -16.85 -27.51
CA PRO A 81 -19.08 -15.60 -27.07
C PRO A 81 -19.99 -15.83 -25.84
N PRO A 82 -20.04 -14.90 -24.89
CA PRO A 82 -19.36 -13.59 -24.92
C PRO A 82 -17.92 -13.60 -24.37
N TYR A 83 -17.42 -14.71 -23.83
CA TYR A 83 -16.11 -14.73 -23.16
C TYR A 83 -14.90 -14.61 -24.10
N ASN A 84 -15.01 -15.06 -25.35
CA ASN A 84 -13.87 -15.10 -26.28
C ASN A 84 -13.61 -13.80 -27.08
N TYR A 85 -13.98 -12.62 -26.56
CA TYR A 85 -14.00 -11.35 -27.31
C TYR A 85 -12.64 -10.99 -27.95
N SER A 86 -11.54 -11.06 -27.19
CA SER A 86 -10.17 -10.85 -27.68
C SER A 86 -9.32 -12.13 -27.63
N GLY A 87 -9.95 -13.29 -27.47
CA GLY A 87 -9.32 -14.58 -27.20
C GLY A 87 -9.99 -15.29 -26.02
N GLY A 88 -9.70 -16.58 -25.82
CA GLY A 88 -10.37 -17.38 -24.78
C GLY A 88 -10.12 -16.85 -23.36
N THR A 89 -11.19 -16.58 -22.62
CA THR A 89 -11.15 -16.02 -21.25
C THR A 89 -11.93 -16.89 -20.29
N ASP A 90 -11.29 -17.36 -19.21
CA ASP A 90 -11.94 -18.11 -18.15
C ASP A 90 -12.83 -17.19 -17.32
N CYS A 91 -13.96 -17.70 -16.82
CA CYS A 91 -14.96 -16.91 -16.11
C CYS A 91 -14.99 -17.16 -14.59
N GLY A 92 -14.21 -18.11 -14.06
CA GLY A 92 -14.17 -18.40 -12.63
C GLY A 92 -13.78 -17.18 -11.81
N CYS A 93 -14.56 -16.90 -10.76
CA CYS A 93 -14.39 -15.70 -9.94
C CYS A 93 -14.65 -16.01 -8.45
N VAL A 94 -13.85 -15.41 -7.57
CA VAL A 94 -14.04 -15.41 -6.13
C VAL A 94 -13.85 -13.98 -5.62
N VAL A 95 -14.74 -13.52 -4.73
CA VAL A 95 -14.50 -12.35 -3.87
C VAL A 95 -14.41 -12.82 -2.43
N LEU A 96 -13.39 -12.36 -1.72
CA LEU A 96 -13.25 -12.54 -0.28
C LEU A 96 -13.47 -11.20 0.43
N LYS A 97 -14.30 -11.22 1.47
CA LYS A 97 -14.37 -10.14 2.48
C LYS A 97 -13.38 -10.47 3.60
N HIS A 98 -12.49 -9.53 3.90
CA HIS A 98 -11.52 -9.62 4.99
C HIS A 98 -11.94 -8.68 6.10
N GLU A 99 -11.99 -9.18 7.33
CA GLU A 99 -12.25 -8.41 8.56
C GLU A 99 -11.08 -8.69 9.51
N THR A 100 -10.33 -7.66 9.88
CA THR A 100 -9.08 -7.85 10.63
C THR A 100 -8.70 -6.62 11.45
N GLU A 101 -7.68 -6.76 12.29
CA GLU A 101 -7.16 -5.71 13.17
C GLU A 101 -5.73 -5.33 12.74
N ILE A 102 -5.49 -4.03 12.63
CA ILE A 102 -4.18 -3.42 12.32
C ILE A 102 -3.64 -2.58 13.48
N GLY A 103 -4.45 -2.40 14.53
CA GLY A 103 -4.21 -1.58 15.69
C GLY A 103 -5.30 -1.80 16.74
N SER A 104 -5.27 -0.98 17.79
CA SER A 104 -6.23 -0.98 18.89
C SER A 104 -7.52 -0.20 18.57
N GLY A 105 -8.55 -0.42 19.38
CA GLY A 105 -9.81 0.32 19.30
C GLY A 105 -10.62 0.05 18.02
N GLU A 106 -11.64 0.87 17.78
CA GLU A 106 -12.53 0.71 16.62
C GLU A 106 -11.86 1.16 15.31
N ASN A 107 -10.93 2.12 15.39
CA ASN A 107 -10.15 2.58 14.23
C ASN A 107 -9.15 1.52 13.74
N GLY A 108 -8.67 0.64 14.63
CA GLY A 108 -7.83 -0.49 14.27
C GLY A 108 -8.54 -1.62 13.54
N LYS A 109 -9.89 -1.66 13.52
CA LYS A 109 -10.70 -2.70 12.87
C LYS A 109 -11.07 -2.32 11.45
N VAL A 110 -10.50 -3.04 10.49
CA VAL A 110 -10.64 -2.74 9.06
C VAL A 110 -11.34 -3.87 8.30
N THR A 111 -12.16 -3.48 7.33
CA THR A 111 -12.75 -4.36 6.32
C THR A 111 -12.17 -4.00 4.95
N PHE A 112 -11.72 -5.00 4.19
CA PHE A 112 -11.35 -4.82 2.79
C PHE A 112 -11.73 -6.06 1.98
N PHE A 113 -11.76 -5.93 0.66
CA PHE A 113 -12.14 -7.00 -0.25
C PHE A 113 -10.97 -7.36 -1.15
N SER A 114 -10.87 -8.65 -1.51
CA SER A 114 -10.00 -9.09 -2.59
C SER A 114 -10.77 -9.92 -3.62
N LEU A 115 -10.50 -9.63 -4.90
CA LEU A 115 -11.16 -10.19 -6.06
C LEU A 115 -10.15 -10.99 -6.88
N TYR A 116 -10.51 -12.22 -7.23
CA TYR A 116 -9.71 -13.16 -8.01
C TYR A 116 -10.54 -13.62 -9.20
N MET A 117 -10.13 -13.28 -10.42
CA MET A 117 -10.88 -13.56 -11.65
C MET A 117 -10.06 -14.37 -12.65
N HIS A 118 -10.78 -14.97 -13.60
CA HIS A 118 -10.22 -15.82 -14.66
C HIS A 118 -9.60 -17.11 -14.15
N LEU A 119 -10.17 -17.65 -13.07
CA LEU A 119 -9.80 -18.94 -12.51
C LEU A 119 -10.38 -20.06 -13.38
N LYS A 120 -9.54 -21.00 -13.81
CA LYS A 120 -9.94 -22.14 -14.65
C LYS A 120 -10.67 -23.23 -13.89
N SER A 121 -10.33 -23.44 -12.62
CA SER A 121 -11.04 -24.30 -11.69
C SER A 121 -11.07 -23.65 -10.30
N LEU A 122 -12.09 -24.00 -9.51
CA LEU A 122 -12.17 -23.67 -8.08
C LEU A 122 -12.05 -24.95 -7.26
N ASP A 123 -11.56 -24.83 -6.03
CA ASP A 123 -11.50 -25.94 -5.09
C ASP A 123 -12.88 -26.13 -4.40
N GLU A 124 -13.28 -27.37 -4.14
CA GLU A 124 -14.65 -27.72 -3.69
C GLU A 124 -15.11 -27.03 -2.40
N ALA A 125 -14.17 -26.60 -1.55
CA ALA A 125 -14.45 -25.87 -0.32
C ALA A 125 -14.98 -24.44 -0.55
N ILE A 126 -14.71 -23.85 -1.73
CA ILE A 126 -15.01 -22.45 -2.02
C ILE A 126 -16.50 -22.26 -2.31
N SER A 127 -17.22 -21.79 -1.30
CA SER A 127 -18.66 -21.51 -1.36
C SER A 127 -19.00 -20.30 -0.49
N VAL A 128 -20.00 -19.51 -0.90
CA VAL A 128 -20.39 -18.26 -0.23
C VAL A 128 -20.71 -18.48 1.25
N GLY A 129 -20.23 -17.58 2.10
CA GLY A 129 -20.35 -17.64 3.56
C GLY A 129 -19.38 -18.59 4.26
N LYS A 130 -18.47 -19.27 3.53
CA LYS A 130 -17.40 -20.05 4.16
C LYS A 130 -16.20 -19.18 4.50
N THR A 131 -15.59 -19.46 5.65
CA THR A 131 -14.25 -18.97 5.99
C THR A 131 -13.21 -19.66 5.12
N VAL A 132 -12.26 -18.87 4.61
CA VAL A 132 -10.99 -19.34 4.06
C VAL A 132 -9.87 -18.73 4.88
N TYR A 133 -8.82 -19.51 5.12
CA TYR A 133 -7.62 -19.03 5.80
C TYR A 133 -6.59 -18.59 4.78
N ARG A 134 -5.71 -17.69 5.19
CA ARG A 134 -4.60 -17.24 4.39
C ARG A 134 -3.75 -18.42 3.91
N LYS A 135 -3.41 -18.40 2.61
CA LYS A 135 -2.74 -19.47 1.87
C LYS A 135 -3.62 -20.68 1.51
N ASP A 136 -4.88 -20.74 1.94
CA ASP A 136 -5.81 -21.75 1.42
C ASP A 136 -5.95 -21.58 -0.09
N SER A 137 -6.01 -22.72 -0.77
CA SER A 137 -6.17 -22.78 -2.22
C SER A 137 -7.61 -22.45 -2.60
N LEU A 138 -7.77 -21.42 -3.44
CA LEU A 138 -9.07 -21.00 -3.97
C LEU A 138 -9.41 -21.75 -5.28
N GLY A 139 -8.38 -22.09 -6.05
CA GLY A 139 -8.52 -22.60 -7.40
C GLY A 139 -7.21 -22.56 -8.16
N THR A 140 -7.27 -22.72 -9.49
CA THR A 140 -6.10 -22.67 -10.36
C THR A 140 -6.04 -21.39 -11.19
N VAL A 141 -4.84 -21.02 -11.60
CA VAL A 141 -4.63 -20.08 -12.70
C VAL A 141 -5.39 -20.50 -13.98
N GLY A 142 -5.69 -19.54 -14.85
CA GLY A 142 -6.51 -19.73 -16.05
C GLY A 142 -6.08 -18.86 -17.23
N GLN A 143 -7.03 -18.27 -17.94
CA GLN A 143 -6.76 -17.57 -19.19
C GLN A 143 -7.54 -16.26 -19.33
N VAL A 144 -6.90 -15.25 -19.93
CA VAL A 144 -7.52 -13.98 -20.35
C VAL A 144 -7.05 -13.67 -21.76
N ASP A 145 -7.98 -13.41 -22.67
CA ASP A 145 -7.71 -13.03 -24.07
C ASP A 145 -6.75 -13.99 -24.79
N GLY A 146 -6.85 -15.28 -24.49
CA GLY A 146 -5.96 -16.32 -25.02
C GLY A 146 -4.58 -16.39 -24.33
N ALA A 147 -4.23 -15.47 -23.44
CA ALA A 147 -2.99 -15.47 -22.66
C ALA A 147 -3.17 -16.10 -21.27
N ASN A 148 -2.14 -16.77 -20.78
CA ASN A 148 -2.07 -17.33 -19.44
C ASN A 148 -2.00 -16.21 -18.38
N ALA A 149 -3.14 -15.88 -17.79
CA ALA A 149 -3.26 -14.83 -16.78
C ALA A 149 -4.45 -15.05 -15.83
N VAL A 150 -4.41 -14.37 -14.69
CA VAL A 150 -5.56 -14.12 -13.81
C VAL A 150 -5.63 -12.63 -13.48
N HIS A 151 -6.82 -12.09 -13.19
CA HIS A 151 -6.93 -10.72 -12.65
C HIS A 151 -7.06 -10.76 -11.13
N PHE A 152 -6.33 -9.87 -10.45
CA PHE A 152 -6.27 -9.79 -9.00
C PHE A 152 -6.35 -8.33 -8.52
N GLN A 153 -7.26 -8.06 -7.59
CA GLN A 153 -7.63 -6.70 -7.17
C GLN A 153 -7.92 -6.64 -5.67
N ILE A 154 -7.57 -5.52 -5.03
CA ILE A 154 -7.82 -5.23 -3.61
C ILE A 154 -8.51 -3.87 -3.52
N PHE A 155 -9.62 -3.79 -2.77
CA PHE A 155 -10.44 -2.58 -2.70
C PHE A 155 -11.19 -2.42 -1.36
N CYS A 156 -11.59 -1.19 -1.05
CA CYS A 156 -12.39 -0.84 0.14
C CYS A 156 -13.26 0.41 -0.07
N ASP A 157 -14.16 0.70 0.88
CA ASP A 157 -14.95 1.95 0.94
C ASP A 157 -14.21 3.09 1.66
N ASP A 158 -14.77 4.30 1.63
CA ASP A 158 -14.22 5.51 2.28
C ASP A 158 -13.95 5.34 3.79
N SER A 159 -14.85 4.62 4.49
CA SER A 159 -14.76 4.43 5.93
C SER A 159 -13.56 3.55 6.27
N ASN A 160 -13.38 2.47 5.50
CA ASN A 160 -12.28 1.55 5.67
C ASN A 160 -10.96 2.09 5.14
N LEU A 161 -10.94 2.89 4.06
CA LEU A 161 -9.76 3.67 3.67
C LEU A 161 -9.31 4.54 4.86
N THR A 162 -10.20 5.34 5.41
CA THR A 162 -9.88 6.27 6.51
C THR A 162 -9.27 5.52 7.71
N LYS A 163 -9.78 4.33 8.04
CA LYS A 163 -9.20 3.46 9.07
C LYS A 163 -7.85 2.86 8.67
N LEU A 164 -7.67 2.43 7.42
CA LEU A 164 -6.41 1.88 6.91
C LEU A 164 -5.30 2.95 6.93
N VAL A 165 -5.52 4.12 6.31
CA VAL A 165 -4.49 5.13 6.03
C VAL A 165 -4.45 6.32 6.99
N GLY A 166 -5.45 6.46 7.87
CA GLY A 166 -5.51 7.51 8.89
C GLY A 166 -5.89 8.91 8.39
N ARG A 167 -6.25 9.08 7.11
CA ARG A 167 -6.60 10.38 6.51
C ARG A 167 -7.56 10.26 5.33
N THR A 168 -8.12 11.40 4.93
CA THR A 168 -8.92 11.58 3.69
C THR A 168 -8.27 12.54 2.68
N THR A 169 -7.14 13.16 3.03
CA THR A 169 -6.39 14.09 2.16
C THR A 169 -5.28 13.36 1.40
N SER A 170 -4.93 13.85 0.22
CA SER A 170 -3.85 13.26 -0.60
C SER A 170 -2.53 13.09 0.17
N ALA A 171 -2.03 14.19 0.74
CA ALA A 171 -0.87 14.20 1.63
C ALA A 171 -1.25 14.02 3.11
N LEU A 172 -0.35 13.37 3.86
CA LEU A 172 -0.37 13.29 5.33
C LEU A 172 -0.18 14.67 5.98
N ASP A 173 -0.98 14.96 7.01
CA ASP A 173 -0.85 16.16 7.84
C ASP A 173 0.41 16.09 8.73
N ILE A 174 1.33 17.03 8.51
CA ILE A 174 2.61 17.15 9.23
C ILE A 174 2.61 18.23 10.32
N THR A 175 1.44 18.81 10.64
CA THR A 175 1.31 19.82 11.71
C THR A 175 1.15 19.19 13.10
N GLN A 176 0.79 17.91 13.15
CA GLN A 176 0.58 17.12 14.35
C GLN A 176 1.28 15.77 14.27
N ASP A 177 1.26 15.04 15.38
CA ASP A 177 1.75 13.67 15.48
C ASP A 177 0.79 12.69 14.79
N GLY A 178 1.31 11.61 14.21
CA GLY A 178 0.52 10.53 13.62
C GLY A 178 -0.27 9.72 14.64
N ARG A 179 -1.04 8.74 14.19
CA ARG A 179 -1.95 7.95 15.04
C ARG A 179 -1.24 7.17 16.15
N THR A 180 -1.91 6.95 17.27
CA THR A 180 -1.42 6.11 18.39
C THR A 180 -2.22 4.82 18.57
N ASP A 181 -3.44 4.76 18.02
CA ASP A 181 -4.27 3.56 18.03
C ASP A 181 -3.76 2.50 17.03
N VAL A 182 -3.26 2.94 15.87
CA VAL A 182 -2.66 2.11 14.82
C VAL A 182 -1.19 2.52 14.62
N VAL A 183 -0.25 1.68 15.06
CA VAL A 183 1.20 1.93 14.95
C VAL A 183 1.94 0.64 14.57
N TYR A 184 2.65 0.64 13.45
CA TYR A 184 3.46 -0.51 13.01
C TYR A 184 4.59 -0.11 12.05
N GLY A 185 5.49 -1.07 11.78
CA GLY A 185 6.54 -0.93 10.77
C GLY A 185 7.67 0.01 11.20
N ASP A 186 8.17 0.78 10.23
CA ASP A 186 9.19 1.79 10.41
C ASP A 186 8.59 3.05 11.04
N MET A 187 9.38 3.72 11.89
CA MET A 187 8.98 4.98 12.50
C MET A 187 9.53 6.14 11.69
N HIS A 188 8.78 7.24 11.63
CA HIS A 188 9.18 8.42 10.87
C HIS A 188 9.11 9.70 11.72
N PHE A 189 9.98 10.64 11.40
CA PHE A 189 10.08 11.93 12.08
C PHE A 189 10.13 13.06 11.06
N TYR A 190 9.21 14.00 11.16
CA TYR A 190 9.30 15.29 10.48
C TYR A 190 10.06 16.27 11.37
N LEU A 191 11.17 16.82 10.84
CA LEU A 191 11.95 17.88 11.47
C LEU A 191 11.71 19.18 10.68
N PRO A 192 11.19 20.25 11.29
CA PRO A 192 11.00 21.52 10.59
C PRO A 192 12.34 22.18 10.22
N ALA A 193 12.29 23.15 9.29
CA ALA A 193 13.39 24.08 9.09
C ALA A 193 13.69 24.84 10.39
N GLY A 194 14.97 25.09 10.67
CA GLY A 194 15.43 25.65 11.95
C GLY A 194 15.81 24.61 13.00
N THR A 195 15.72 23.30 12.71
CA THR A 195 16.11 22.25 13.65
C THR A 195 17.64 22.25 13.86
N ALA A 196 18.06 22.20 15.13
CA ALA A 196 19.47 22.25 15.52
C ALA A 196 20.10 20.86 15.66
N PHE A 197 21.34 20.71 15.16
CA PHE A 197 22.13 19.49 15.21
C PHE A 197 23.46 19.76 15.94
N TYR A 198 23.85 18.82 16.80
CA TYR A 198 24.98 18.96 17.73
C TYR A 198 26.08 17.93 17.44
N ALA A 199 27.32 18.23 17.85
CA ALA A 199 28.48 17.37 17.60
C ALA A 199 28.48 16.04 18.38
N LYS A 200 27.63 15.91 19.40
CA LYS A 200 27.46 14.76 20.30
C LYS A 200 26.08 14.82 20.93
N ALA A 201 25.60 13.73 21.52
CA ALA A 201 24.45 13.74 22.43
C ALA A 201 24.76 14.60 23.67
N PRO A 202 24.01 15.67 23.96
CA PRO A 202 24.12 16.42 25.20
C PRO A 202 23.60 15.63 26.41
N GLU A 203 24.34 15.64 27.53
CA GLU A 203 23.93 14.98 28.78
C GLU A 203 22.76 15.70 29.50
N LYS A 204 22.50 16.96 29.11
CA LYS A 204 21.44 17.85 29.62
C LYS A 204 20.98 18.74 28.47
N ASP A 205 19.80 19.35 28.60
CA ASP A 205 19.24 20.29 27.62
C ASP A 205 20.31 21.30 27.10
N PRO A 206 20.52 21.41 25.78
CA PRO A 206 21.38 22.43 25.15
C PRO A 206 21.13 23.86 25.63
N ALA A 207 19.89 24.23 25.94
CA ALA A 207 19.56 25.56 26.45
C ALA A 207 20.15 25.80 27.85
N MET A 208 20.23 24.75 28.68
CA MET A 208 20.88 24.80 29.99
C MET A 208 22.41 24.80 29.90
N THR A 209 22.99 24.12 28.90
CA THR A 209 24.45 23.98 28.74
C THR A 209 25.08 25.05 27.84
N ARG A 210 24.26 25.79 27.08
CA ARG A 210 24.67 26.74 26.02
C ARG A 210 25.54 26.10 24.94
N GLU A 211 25.37 24.81 24.65
CA GLU A 211 26.08 24.15 23.56
C GLU A 211 25.65 24.75 22.21
N LYS A 212 26.63 25.14 21.39
CA LYS A 212 26.39 25.72 20.07
C LYS A 212 26.04 24.61 19.08
N ALA A 213 24.94 24.76 18.34
CA ALA A 213 24.61 23.89 17.23
C ALA A 213 25.75 23.88 16.18
N GLN A 214 26.14 22.69 15.73
CA GLN A 214 27.08 22.48 14.63
C GLN A 214 26.44 22.82 13.29
N TYR A 215 25.14 22.51 13.15
CA TYR A 215 24.34 22.81 11.98
C TYR A 215 22.90 23.15 12.39
N THR A 216 22.22 23.91 11.54
CA THR A 216 20.78 24.23 11.68
C THR A 216 20.13 24.05 10.32
N SER A 217 19.07 23.26 10.24
CA SER A 217 18.43 22.96 8.95
C SER A 217 17.84 24.23 8.31
N LEU A 218 18.06 24.39 7.01
CA LEU A 218 17.45 25.48 6.21
C LEU A 218 16.11 25.06 5.60
N GLU A 219 15.87 23.75 5.55
CA GLU A 219 14.73 23.07 4.94
C GLU A 219 14.22 21.98 5.90
N PRO A 220 12.97 21.53 5.79
CA PRO A 220 12.50 20.39 6.55
C PRO A 220 13.22 19.09 6.17
N LEU A 221 13.32 18.16 7.11
CA LEU A 221 13.93 16.84 6.90
C LEU A 221 12.98 15.75 7.38
N PHE A 222 12.91 14.65 6.62
CA PHE A 222 12.11 13.47 6.94
C PHE A 222 13.04 12.31 7.29
N ILE A 223 12.93 11.78 8.51
CA ILE A 223 13.79 10.72 8.99
C ILE A 223 12.99 9.43 9.11
N THR A 224 13.50 8.33 8.57
CA THR A 224 13.00 6.97 8.85
C THR A 224 13.94 6.29 9.84
N MET A 225 13.38 5.69 10.88
CA MET A 225 14.03 4.77 11.81
C MET A 225 13.42 3.37 11.59
N SER A 226 14.18 2.49 10.95
CA SER A 226 13.77 1.11 10.66
C SER A 226 14.58 0.10 11.49
N PHE A 227 14.01 -1.09 11.69
CA PHE A 227 14.68 -2.19 12.38
C PHE A 227 14.61 -3.47 11.54
N ASP A 228 15.75 -4.14 11.35
CA ASP A 228 15.84 -5.49 10.75
C ASP A 228 16.91 -6.29 11.49
N LYS A 229 16.57 -7.52 11.90
CA LYS A 229 17.49 -8.51 12.50
C LYS A 229 18.39 -7.96 13.62
N GLY A 230 17.89 -7.05 14.46
CA GLY A 230 18.67 -6.46 15.55
C GLY A 230 19.28 -5.08 15.24
N GLN A 231 19.43 -4.72 13.97
CA GLN A 231 19.99 -3.44 13.56
C GLN A 231 18.95 -2.33 13.62
N CYS A 232 19.38 -1.10 13.92
CA CYS A 232 18.59 0.12 13.75
C CYS A 232 19.20 0.95 12.62
N THR A 233 18.44 1.25 11.58
CA THR A 233 18.88 2.06 10.45
C THR A 233 18.17 3.42 10.46
N MET A 234 18.95 4.50 10.38
CA MET A 234 18.45 5.87 10.23
C MET A 234 18.69 6.33 8.78
N THR A 235 17.61 6.64 8.07
CA THR A 235 17.64 7.23 6.73
C THR A 235 17.05 8.64 6.79
N THR A 236 17.80 9.65 6.36
CA THR A 236 17.28 11.03 6.25
C THR A 236 16.93 11.33 4.80
N ARG A 237 15.82 12.04 4.57
CA ARG A 237 15.40 12.57 3.27
C ARG A 237 15.13 14.06 3.35
N ARG A 238 15.22 14.73 2.21
CA ARG A 238 14.69 16.08 2.00
C ARG A 238 13.87 16.12 0.72
N GLN A 239 12.82 16.92 0.72
CA GLN A 239 11.98 17.12 -0.44
C GLN A 239 12.53 18.24 -1.32
N HIS A 240 12.73 17.96 -2.61
CA HIS A 240 13.09 18.96 -3.61
C HIS A 240 11.90 19.82 -4.01
N ARG A 241 12.18 20.96 -4.67
CA ARG A 241 11.13 21.87 -5.19
C ARG A 241 10.22 21.24 -6.25
N ASN A 242 10.61 20.11 -6.84
CA ASN A 242 9.79 19.33 -7.78
C ASN A 242 8.98 18.21 -7.08
N GLY A 243 8.93 18.19 -5.75
CA GLY A 243 8.16 17.20 -4.98
C GLY A 243 8.89 15.90 -4.67
N HIS A 244 9.99 15.57 -5.35
CA HIS A 244 10.75 14.34 -5.12
C HIS A 244 11.60 14.40 -3.85
N ASP A 245 11.57 13.34 -3.05
CA ASP A 245 12.47 13.15 -1.91
C ASP A 245 13.81 12.53 -2.33
N GLU A 246 14.93 13.19 -2.02
CA GLU A 246 16.27 12.57 -2.10
C GLU A 246 16.73 12.05 -0.74
N THR A 247 17.60 11.03 -0.74
CA THR A 247 18.28 10.59 0.49
C THR A 247 19.48 11.48 0.80
N VAL A 248 19.57 11.93 2.05
CA VAL A 248 20.61 12.83 2.55
C VAL A 248 21.70 12.00 3.24
N GLY A 249 22.86 11.90 2.61
CA GLY A 249 24.03 11.15 3.11
C GLY A 249 23.85 9.62 3.08
N GLU A 250 24.89 8.89 3.48
CA GLU A 250 24.86 7.43 3.59
C GLU A 250 24.00 6.99 4.79
N VAL A 251 23.26 5.88 4.65
CA VAL A 251 22.40 5.36 5.74
C VAL A 251 23.22 5.04 6.99
N GLN A 252 22.74 5.45 8.15
CA GLN A 252 23.43 5.23 9.41
C GLN A 252 22.90 3.96 10.08
N ILE A 253 23.77 3.01 10.35
CA ILE A 253 23.41 1.70 10.91
C ILE A 253 24.00 1.56 12.31
N SER A 254 23.15 1.22 13.28
CA SER A 254 23.56 0.80 14.62
C SER A 254 23.31 -0.71 14.79
N GLU A 255 24.38 -1.49 14.83
CA GLU A 255 24.31 -2.94 15.09
C GLU A 255 23.82 -3.24 16.51
N ASP A 256 23.18 -4.40 16.68
CA ASP A 256 22.56 -4.92 17.91
C ASP A 256 21.58 -3.98 18.64
N TYR A 257 21.23 -2.82 18.06
CA TYR A 257 20.47 -1.78 18.74
C TYR A 257 19.09 -2.24 19.22
N GLU A 258 18.37 -3.03 18.43
CA GLU A 258 17.04 -3.55 18.79
C GLU A 258 17.13 -4.66 19.86
N TYR A 259 18.17 -5.50 19.81
CA TYR A 259 18.41 -6.52 20.83
C TYR A 259 18.82 -5.91 22.18
N ASP A 260 19.64 -4.86 22.15
CA ASP A 260 20.07 -4.10 23.33
C ASP A 260 19.05 -3.04 23.78
N LEU A 261 17.87 -2.93 23.15
CA LEU A 261 16.97 -1.79 23.29
C LEU A 261 16.49 -1.52 24.72
N TYR A 262 16.07 -2.57 25.43
CA TYR A 262 15.64 -2.46 26.84
C TYR A 262 16.82 -2.10 27.77
N LYS A 263 18.02 -2.61 27.49
CA LYS A 263 19.25 -2.28 28.22
C LYS A 263 19.68 -0.82 27.98
N LYS A 264 19.46 -0.28 26.78
CA LYS A 264 19.63 1.16 26.48
C LYS A 264 18.57 1.98 27.22
N ALA A 265 17.31 1.57 27.20
CA ALA A 265 16.22 2.24 27.90
C ALA A 265 16.47 2.33 29.42
N ALA A 266 16.81 1.21 30.09
CA ALA A 266 17.12 1.20 31.51
C ALA A 266 18.35 2.04 31.89
N LYS A 267 19.28 2.29 30.95
CA LYS A 267 20.43 3.19 31.16
C LYS A 267 20.09 4.66 30.97
N LEU A 268 19.27 4.99 29.96
CA LEU A 268 18.96 6.36 29.56
C LEU A 268 17.76 6.96 30.30
N TYR A 269 16.82 6.13 30.72
CA TYR A 269 15.59 6.50 31.43
C TYR A 269 15.45 5.67 32.71
N PRO A 270 16.39 5.77 33.67
CA PRO A 270 16.46 4.90 34.84
C PRO A 270 15.20 4.95 35.72
N ASP A 271 14.52 6.10 35.76
CA ASP A 271 13.29 6.31 36.53
C ASP A 271 12.02 5.84 35.81
N SER A 272 12.10 5.55 34.50
CA SER A 272 10.97 5.06 33.68
C SER A 272 11.41 4.16 32.51
N PRO A 273 12.03 2.98 32.75
CA PRO A 273 12.63 2.17 31.68
C PRO A 273 11.63 1.69 30.60
N SER A 274 10.37 1.44 30.95
CA SER A 274 9.33 1.01 30.01
C SER A 274 8.92 2.14 29.06
N ALA A 275 8.51 3.31 29.58
CA ALA A 275 8.35 4.52 28.79
C ALA A 275 9.61 4.88 27.97
N GLY A 276 10.80 4.67 28.53
CA GLY A 276 12.08 4.82 27.82
C GLY A 276 12.25 3.85 26.65
N TYR A 277 11.76 2.62 26.75
CA TYR A 277 11.72 1.66 25.64
C TYR A 277 10.80 2.15 24.52
N GLU A 278 9.60 2.66 24.84
CA GLU A 278 8.70 3.27 23.86
C GLU A 278 9.34 4.49 23.17
N MET A 279 10.01 5.37 23.92
CA MET A 279 10.76 6.49 23.34
C MET A 279 11.83 6.01 22.34
N LEU A 280 12.61 4.98 22.67
CA LEU A 280 13.65 4.47 21.76
C LEU A 280 13.10 3.68 20.56
N ARG A 281 11.93 3.02 20.70
CA ARG A 281 11.31 2.19 19.64
C ARG A 281 10.38 2.96 18.71
N PHE A 282 9.62 3.91 19.25
CA PHE A 282 8.53 4.64 18.58
C PHE A 282 8.76 6.16 18.51
N GLY A 283 9.74 6.70 19.24
CA GLY A 283 10.02 8.14 19.29
C GLY A 283 9.11 8.96 20.20
N ARG A 284 8.13 8.30 20.83
CA ARG A 284 7.08 8.86 21.69
C ARG A 284 6.47 7.73 22.54
N ILE A 285 5.73 8.11 23.58
CA ILE A 285 4.90 7.18 24.35
C ILE A 285 3.63 6.88 23.55
N ILE A 286 3.36 5.60 23.31
CA ILE A 286 2.18 5.09 22.60
C ILE A 286 1.10 4.64 23.59
N ASN A 287 1.48 4.22 24.80
CA ASN A 287 0.56 3.78 25.85
C ASN A 287 0.48 4.76 27.06
N PRO A 288 0.04 6.02 26.87
CA PRO A 288 0.05 7.03 27.93
C PRO A 288 -0.93 6.75 29.09
N GLU A 289 -1.82 5.76 28.97
CA GLU A 289 -2.71 5.32 30.05
C GLU A 289 -1.98 4.48 31.12
N HIS A 290 -0.86 3.86 30.75
CA HIS A 290 -0.11 2.93 31.61
C HIS A 290 1.38 3.28 31.75
N GLU A 291 1.95 3.99 30.78
CA GLU A 291 3.34 4.43 30.77
C GLU A 291 3.47 5.94 30.97
N THR A 292 4.45 6.35 31.77
CA THR A 292 4.74 7.78 32.02
C THR A 292 6.25 7.98 31.99
N LEU A 293 6.70 8.86 31.09
CA LEU A 293 8.10 9.23 30.95
C LEU A 293 8.54 10.11 32.14
N SER A 294 9.67 9.77 32.74
CA SER A 294 10.26 10.49 33.86
C SER A 294 11.75 10.80 33.59
N PRO A 295 12.15 12.08 33.55
CA PRO A 295 11.29 13.27 33.56
C PRO A 295 10.44 13.36 32.27
N ALA A 296 9.34 14.12 32.30
CA ALA A 296 8.38 14.18 31.18
C ALA A 296 8.96 14.77 29.88
N ASP A 297 10.06 15.51 29.98
CA ASP A 297 10.82 16.12 28.88
C ASP A 297 12.11 15.34 28.53
N ALA A 298 12.24 14.09 28.99
CA ALA A 298 13.44 13.28 28.76
C ALA A 298 13.75 13.13 27.25
N PRO A 299 14.98 13.45 26.81
CA PRO A 299 15.29 13.60 25.39
C PRO A 299 15.52 12.27 24.68
N HIS A 300 15.12 12.20 23.41
CA HIS A 300 15.44 11.10 22.51
C HIS A 300 16.53 11.53 21.52
N TRP A 301 17.78 11.52 21.97
CA TRP A 301 18.93 11.87 21.14
C TRP A 301 19.26 10.77 20.12
N ARG A 302 19.28 11.14 18.83
CA ARG A 302 19.76 10.30 17.73
C ARG A 302 20.80 11.07 16.91
N GLU A 303 21.87 10.39 16.52
CA GLU A 303 22.68 10.83 15.39
C GLU A 303 21.90 10.53 14.11
N VAL A 304 21.86 11.53 13.21
CA VAL A 304 21.19 11.48 11.91
C VAL A 304 21.98 12.33 10.91
N ASN A 305 21.72 12.15 9.62
CA ASN A 305 22.34 12.97 8.59
C ASN A 305 21.64 14.33 8.45
N TYR A 306 22.36 15.31 7.92
CA TYR A 306 21.83 16.58 7.44
C TYR A 306 22.57 16.99 6.15
N PRO A 307 22.07 17.94 5.35
CA PRO A 307 22.75 18.37 4.13
C PRO A 307 24.20 18.86 4.39
N GLY A 308 25.18 18.04 4.00
CA GLY A 308 26.61 18.30 4.21
C GLY A 308 27.25 17.67 5.45
N GLY A 309 26.57 16.79 6.19
CA GLY A 309 27.18 16.07 7.31
C GLY A 309 26.23 15.21 8.12
N ALA A 310 26.60 14.95 9.37
CA ALA A 310 25.79 14.25 10.37
C ALA A 310 25.94 14.91 11.74
N GLY A 311 24.93 14.72 12.59
CA GLY A 311 24.94 15.26 13.95
C GLY A 311 23.76 14.77 14.78
N TRP A 312 23.80 15.09 16.07
CA TRP A 312 22.84 14.65 17.05
C TRP A 312 21.66 15.62 17.16
N VAL A 313 20.44 15.08 17.09
CA VAL A 313 19.17 15.82 17.22
C VAL A 313 18.29 15.15 18.29
N ASN A 314 17.51 15.95 19.01
CA ASN A 314 16.52 15.43 19.96
C ASN A 314 15.19 15.24 19.23
N LEU A 315 14.82 13.98 18.99
CA LEU A 315 13.56 13.63 18.33
C LEU A 315 12.33 13.75 19.24
N ALA A 316 12.52 13.87 20.56
CA ALA A 316 11.41 13.95 21.52
C ALA A 316 10.67 15.31 21.48
N VAL A 317 11.33 16.40 21.06
CA VAL A 317 10.78 17.77 21.13
C VAL A 317 9.44 17.91 20.38
N SER A 318 8.60 18.85 20.82
CA SER A 318 7.21 19.01 20.34
C SER A 318 7.10 19.44 18.87
N GLU A 319 8.14 20.10 18.37
CA GLU A 319 8.33 20.60 17.02
C GLU A 319 8.61 19.47 16.03
N VAL A 320 9.21 18.37 16.49
CA VAL A 320 9.40 17.15 15.71
C VAL A 320 8.13 16.32 15.78
N LYS A 321 7.54 15.99 14.63
CA LYS A 321 6.32 15.17 14.56
C LYS A 321 6.64 13.72 14.27
N LYS A 322 6.00 12.80 14.99
CA LYS A 322 6.26 11.34 14.96
C LYS A 322 5.15 10.63 14.21
N PHE A 323 5.52 9.73 13.31
CA PHE A 323 4.61 8.91 12.51
C PHE A 323 5.15 7.48 12.42
N SER A 324 4.40 6.59 11.79
CA SER A 324 4.79 5.24 11.44
C SER A 324 4.39 4.88 10.01
N ASP A 325 4.76 3.70 9.51
CA ASP A 325 4.22 3.19 8.24
C ASP A 325 2.68 3.24 8.24
N ALA A 326 2.02 3.05 9.40
CA ALA A 326 0.56 3.10 9.53
C ALA A 326 -0.09 4.45 9.18
N ASP A 327 0.69 5.53 9.07
CA ASP A 327 0.22 6.86 8.66
C ASP A 327 0.36 7.07 7.13
N PHE A 328 0.80 6.06 6.38
CA PHE A 328 1.00 6.09 4.91
C PHE A 328 1.73 7.36 4.43
N PRO A 329 2.99 7.60 4.86
CA PRO A 329 3.59 8.92 4.70
C PRO A 329 3.88 9.28 3.24
N HIS A 330 3.60 10.53 2.86
CA HIS A 330 3.74 10.97 1.47
C HIS A 330 5.20 11.02 1.00
N TRP A 331 6.17 11.28 1.89
CA TRP A 331 7.61 11.18 1.64
C TRP A 331 8.13 9.73 1.49
N MET A 332 7.25 8.74 1.64
CA MET A 332 7.48 7.33 1.31
C MET A 332 6.79 6.93 -0.01
N GLY A 333 6.23 7.91 -0.74
CA GLY A 333 5.55 7.74 -2.03
C GLY A 333 4.01 7.72 -1.98
N TRP A 334 3.42 7.53 -0.79
CA TRP A 334 1.97 7.31 -0.66
C TRP A 334 1.12 8.56 -0.93
N GLN A 335 0.23 8.48 -1.92
CA GLN A 335 -0.74 9.53 -2.23
C GLN A 335 -2.15 8.97 -2.42
N LEU A 336 -3.15 9.68 -1.88
CA LEU A 336 -4.56 9.45 -2.21
C LEU A 336 -4.94 10.27 -3.44
N ILE A 337 -5.59 9.64 -4.41
CA ILE A 337 -6.01 10.22 -5.69
C ILE A 337 -7.54 10.08 -5.83
N ASP A 338 -8.25 11.21 -5.72
CA ASP A 338 -9.72 11.33 -5.91
C ASP A 338 -10.05 12.64 -6.63
N ASP A 339 -9.34 12.89 -7.73
CA ASP A 339 -9.42 14.11 -8.55
C ASP A 339 -10.01 13.83 -9.95
N ASP A 340 -10.43 12.60 -10.23
CA ASP A 340 -11.10 12.26 -11.49
C ASP A 340 -12.52 12.83 -11.53
N SER A 341 -12.77 13.65 -12.56
CA SER A 341 -14.00 14.42 -12.73
C SER A 341 -15.23 13.59 -13.13
N ASP A 342 -15.07 12.34 -13.55
CA ASP A 342 -16.19 11.50 -13.98
C ASP A 342 -16.10 10.04 -13.45
N SER A 343 -16.55 9.07 -14.24
CA SER A 343 -16.55 7.63 -13.93
C SER A 343 -16.53 6.75 -15.20
N ASN A 344 -16.16 7.29 -16.36
CA ASN A 344 -16.29 6.67 -17.68
C ASN A 344 -15.17 5.65 -18.03
N SER A 345 -14.56 5.07 -17.01
CA SER A 345 -13.40 4.17 -17.09
C SER A 345 -12.13 4.73 -17.76
N GLN A 346 -12.13 5.91 -18.38
CA GLN A 346 -10.91 6.63 -18.77
C GLN A 346 -10.30 7.33 -17.55
N CYS A 347 -8.97 7.46 -17.52
CA CYS A 347 -8.28 8.22 -16.46
C CYS A 347 -8.21 9.70 -16.81
N HIS A 348 -9.06 10.50 -16.16
CA HIS A 348 -9.07 11.96 -16.26
C HIS A 348 -8.50 12.65 -15.01
N SER A 349 -7.91 11.90 -14.07
CA SER A 349 -7.14 12.42 -12.93
C SER A 349 -6.03 13.39 -13.39
N PRO A 350 -6.11 14.71 -13.13
CA PRO A 350 -5.04 15.63 -13.49
C PRO A 350 -3.73 15.33 -12.75
N THR A 351 -3.75 14.79 -11.52
CA THR A 351 -2.53 14.38 -10.81
C THR A 351 -1.85 13.19 -11.51
N LEU A 352 -2.57 12.10 -11.81
CA LEU A 352 -1.94 10.96 -12.51
C LEU A 352 -1.49 11.33 -13.93
N LEU A 353 -2.28 12.10 -14.66
CA LEU A 353 -1.91 12.53 -16.01
C LEU A 353 -0.68 13.45 -15.99
N ALA A 354 -0.48 14.27 -14.96
CA ALA A 354 0.74 15.05 -14.81
C ALA A 354 1.97 14.14 -14.63
N GLU A 355 1.89 13.13 -13.77
CA GLU A 355 2.98 12.18 -13.50
C GLU A 355 3.28 11.25 -14.70
N LEU A 356 2.24 10.79 -15.42
CA LEU A 356 2.38 9.94 -16.61
C LEU A 356 3.05 10.68 -17.78
N ASN A 357 2.76 11.97 -17.94
CA ASN A 357 3.32 12.83 -18.99
C ASN A 357 4.61 13.54 -18.56
N ALA A 358 5.08 13.37 -17.32
CA ALA A 358 6.30 14.02 -16.85
C ALA A 358 7.55 13.40 -17.49
N GLU A 359 8.33 14.21 -18.19
CA GLU A 359 9.68 13.86 -18.67
C GLU A 359 10.75 13.94 -17.56
N THR A 360 10.35 13.77 -16.29
CA THR A 360 11.24 13.81 -15.12
C THR A 360 11.80 12.42 -14.81
N GLU A 361 13.11 12.32 -14.68
CA GLU A 361 13.79 11.09 -14.27
C GLU A 361 14.30 11.19 -12.81
N PRO A 362 14.06 10.17 -11.95
CA PRO A 362 13.26 8.98 -12.23
C PRO A 362 11.75 9.29 -12.28
N ARG A 363 11.02 8.60 -13.16
CA ARG A 363 9.54 8.67 -13.21
C ARG A 363 8.92 8.30 -11.87
N ALA A 364 7.77 8.90 -11.55
CA ALA A 364 7.02 8.57 -10.34
C ALA A 364 6.57 7.09 -10.31
N ASP A 365 6.73 6.45 -9.16
CA ASP A 365 6.26 5.10 -8.92
C ASP A 365 4.78 5.10 -8.52
N LEU A 366 3.90 5.09 -9.52
CA LEU A 366 2.45 5.12 -9.35
C LEU A 366 1.90 3.93 -8.55
N SER A 367 2.67 2.88 -8.27
CA SER A 367 2.21 1.78 -7.42
C SER A 367 1.92 2.21 -5.97
N TYR A 368 2.50 3.32 -5.50
CA TYR A 368 2.18 3.92 -4.19
C TYR A 368 0.92 4.80 -4.18
N THR A 369 0.24 4.96 -5.32
CA THR A 369 -1.05 5.66 -5.35
C THR A 369 -2.15 4.77 -4.80
N ILE A 370 -3.14 5.39 -4.16
CA ILE A 370 -4.38 4.75 -3.72
C ILE A 370 -5.50 5.55 -4.36
N CYS A 371 -6.24 4.94 -5.27
CA CYS A 371 -7.03 5.67 -6.27
C CYS A 371 -8.53 5.41 -6.09
N HIS A 372 -9.32 6.47 -6.17
CA HIS A 372 -10.78 6.44 -6.01
C HIS A 372 -11.50 6.54 -7.35
N PHE A 373 -11.98 5.41 -7.86
CA PHE A 373 -12.69 5.37 -9.14
C PHE A 373 -13.71 4.24 -9.20
N ALA A 374 -14.58 4.29 -10.22
CA ALA A 374 -15.71 3.40 -10.37
C ALA A 374 -15.30 1.92 -10.43
N PHE A 375 -16.01 1.06 -9.71
CA PHE A 375 -15.70 -0.37 -9.69
C PHE A 375 -15.96 -1.04 -11.06
N GLU A 376 -14.93 -1.65 -11.62
CA GLU A 376 -14.92 -2.16 -13.00
C GLU A 376 -15.93 -3.28 -13.27
N TRP A 377 -16.26 -4.07 -12.24
CA TRP A 377 -17.05 -5.30 -12.38
C TRP A 377 -18.52 -5.13 -11.96
N ASP A 378 -18.98 -3.90 -11.77
CA ASP A 378 -20.40 -3.58 -11.59
C ASP A 378 -21.13 -3.54 -12.94
N ALA A 379 -22.13 -4.41 -13.09
CA ALA A 379 -22.94 -4.58 -14.29
C ALA A 379 -23.91 -3.41 -14.57
N GLU A 380 -24.36 -2.68 -13.54
CA GLU A 380 -25.34 -1.60 -13.67
C GLU A 380 -24.73 -0.35 -14.30
N THR A 381 -23.42 -0.14 -14.10
CA THR A 381 -22.71 1.03 -14.58
C THR A 381 -22.09 0.86 -15.98
N VAL A 382 -21.93 -0.37 -16.49
CA VAL A 382 -21.18 -0.69 -17.73
C VAL A 382 -21.55 0.21 -18.92
N ASP A 383 -22.84 0.32 -19.27
CA ASP A 383 -23.26 1.11 -20.43
C ASP A 383 -22.91 2.59 -20.28
N THR A 384 -23.10 3.16 -19.09
CA THR A 384 -22.73 4.57 -18.82
C THR A 384 -21.23 4.74 -18.82
N ARG A 385 -20.48 3.80 -18.25
CA ARG A 385 -19.01 3.90 -18.20
C ARG A 385 -18.40 3.91 -19.58
N PHE A 386 -18.85 3.03 -20.47
CA PHE A 386 -18.26 2.89 -21.80
C PHE A 386 -18.94 3.71 -22.91
N ASN A 387 -19.97 4.52 -22.60
CA ASN A 387 -20.78 5.21 -23.63
C ASN A 387 -19.97 6.12 -24.58
N TRP A 388 -18.80 6.59 -24.16
CA TRP A 388 -17.88 7.41 -24.96
C TRP A 388 -17.40 6.69 -26.23
N LEU A 389 -17.34 5.35 -26.23
CA LEU A 389 -17.03 4.57 -27.43
C LEU A 389 -18.05 4.75 -28.57
N LYS A 390 -19.24 5.28 -28.29
CA LYS A 390 -20.28 5.61 -29.30
C LYS A 390 -20.07 6.99 -29.96
N LEU A 391 -18.98 7.67 -29.65
CA LEU A 391 -18.62 8.99 -30.17
C LEU A 391 -17.16 8.96 -30.65
N PRO A 392 -16.76 9.85 -31.58
CA PRO A 392 -15.35 10.10 -31.84
C PRO A 392 -14.62 10.50 -30.56
N ASN A 393 -13.42 9.99 -30.35
CA ASN A 393 -12.60 10.20 -29.16
C ASN A 393 -11.11 9.98 -29.49
N ASP A 394 -10.21 10.23 -28.53
CA ASP A 394 -8.76 10.18 -28.74
C ASP A 394 -8.21 8.77 -29.10
N VAL A 395 -9.02 7.71 -28.94
CA VAL A 395 -8.67 6.32 -29.29
C VAL A 395 -9.39 5.85 -30.57
N LEU A 396 -10.57 6.39 -30.89
CA LEU A 396 -11.39 6.03 -32.04
C LEU A 396 -11.84 7.28 -32.81
N ASP A 397 -11.29 7.49 -34.01
CA ASP A 397 -11.68 8.57 -34.93
C ASP A 397 -13.17 8.52 -35.33
N GLU A 398 -13.74 7.30 -35.38
CA GLU A 398 -15.14 7.03 -35.75
C GLU A 398 -15.84 6.24 -34.63
N PRO A 399 -17.15 6.47 -34.38
CA PRO A 399 -17.92 5.73 -33.39
C PRO A 399 -17.85 4.21 -33.55
N MET A 400 -17.79 3.49 -32.42
CA MET A 400 -17.96 2.04 -32.40
C MET A 400 -19.29 1.65 -33.05
N SER A 401 -19.25 0.64 -33.94
CA SER A 401 -20.45 0.14 -34.60
C SER A 401 -21.45 -0.44 -33.58
N ALA A 402 -22.74 -0.42 -33.89
CA ALA A 402 -23.75 -1.02 -33.01
C ALA A 402 -23.50 -2.53 -32.78
N GLU A 403 -23.00 -3.24 -33.80
CA GLU A 403 -22.69 -4.67 -33.71
C GLU A 403 -21.50 -4.93 -32.77
N ASP A 404 -20.48 -4.10 -32.82
CA ASP A 404 -19.29 -4.25 -31.98
C ASP A 404 -19.55 -3.76 -30.55
N TRP A 405 -20.36 -2.71 -30.38
CA TRP A 405 -20.88 -2.29 -29.09
C TRP A 405 -21.65 -3.43 -28.39
N ASP A 406 -22.57 -4.09 -29.08
CA ASP A 406 -23.37 -5.17 -28.52
C ASP A 406 -22.48 -6.37 -28.11
N LYS A 407 -21.46 -6.72 -28.91
CA LYS A 407 -20.46 -7.75 -28.57
C LYS A 407 -19.64 -7.33 -27.34
N PHE A 408 -19.14 -6.10 -27.31
CA PHE A 408 -18.29 -5.57 -26.24
C PHE A 408 -19.03 -5.51 -24.90
N ILE A 409 -20.24 -4.95 -24.87
CA ILE A 409 -21.03 -4.86 -23.65
C ILE A 409 -21.48 -6.25 -23.16
N ALA A 410 -21.80 -7.17 -24.08
CA ALA A 410 -22.05 -8.57 -23.71
C ALA A 410 -20.82 -9.24 -23.08
N HIS A 411 -19.61 -8.94 -23.58
CA HIS A 411 -18.35 -9.41 -22.99
C HIS A 411 -18.13 -8.87 -21.57
N VAL A 412 -18.13 -7.55 -21.40
CA VAL A 412 -17.89 -6.91 -20.10
C VAL A 412 -18.93 -7.36 -19.06
N LYS A 413 -20.22 -7.33 -19.41
CA LYS A 413 -21.29 -7.77 -18.49
C LYS A 413 -21.24 -9.25 -18.11
N ALA A 414 -20.67 -10.12 -18.96
CA ALA A 414 -20.47 -11.52 -18.61
C ALA A 414 -19.34 -11.73 -17.59
N LEU A 415 -18.44 -10.76 -17.44
CA LEU A 415 -17.35 -10.77 -16.45
C LEU A 415 -17.76 -10.07 -15.13
N CYS A 416 -18.67 -9.11 -15.16
CA CYS A 416 -19.24 -8.43 -13.99
C CYS A 416 -19.76 -9.40 -12.90
N ILE A 417 -19.80 -8.93 -11.66
CA ILE A 417 -20.20 -9.70 -10.47
C ILE A 417 -21.48 -9.15 -9.83
N ASP A 418 -22.06 -9.90 -8.89
CA ASP A 418 -23.13 -9.39 -8.05
C ASP A 418 -22.54 -8.42 -7.00
N MET A 419 -23.08 -7.19 -6.97
CA MET A 419 -22.63 -6.12 -6.08
C MET A 419 -23.31 -6.13 -4.71
N VAL A 420 -24.26 -7.04 -4.45
CA VAL A 420 -24.94 -7.14 -3.15
C VAL A 420 -23.93 -7.31 -2.01
N GLY A 421 -23.91 -6.32 -1.10
CA GLY A 421 -23.01 -6.31 0.06
C GLY A 421 -21.55 -5.94 -0.22
N LEU A 422 -21.23 -5.48 -1.44
CA LEU A 422 -19.95 -4.87 -1.79
C LEU A 422 -20.05 -3.34 -1.77
N PRO A 423 -18.92 -2.62 -1.57
CA PRO A 423 -18.83 -1.19 -1.87
C PRO A 423 -19.24 -0.90 -3.33
N SER A 424 -20.04 0.13 -3.54
CA SER A 424 -20.68 0.48 -4.82
C SER A 424 -20.35 1.90 -5.27
N GLY A 425 -20.31 2.15 -6.58
CA GLY A 425 -19.94 3.46 -7.14
C GLY A 425 -18.42 3.59 -7.29
N LYS A 426 -17.84 4.72 -6.85
CA LYS A 426 -16.40 4.84 -6.68
C LYS A 426 -15.97 4.07 -5.42
N VAL A 427 -14.82 3.40 -5.49
CA VAL A 427 -14.21 2.66 -4.39
C VAL A 427 -12.69 2.87 -4.43
N TRP A 428 -12.02 2.63 -3.31
CA TRP A 428 -10.57 2.83 -3.22
C TRP A 428 -9.82 1.56 -3.61
N HIS A 429 -8.95 1.67 -4.62
CA HIS A 429 -8.15 0.58 -5.17
C HIS A 429 -6.66 0.78 -4.82
N PHE A 430 -5.93 -0.33 -4.71
CA PHE A 430 -4.51 -0.35 -4.33
C PHE A 430 -3.70 -1.23 -5.30
N ASP A 431 -2.44 -0.88 -5.58
CA ASP A 431 -1.50 -1.84 -6.17
C ASP A 431 -1.33 -3.04 -5.22
N PRO A 432 -1.64 -4.28 -5.63
CA PRO A 432 -1.62 -5.39 -4.69
C PRO A 432 -0.22 -5.77 -4.18
N ARG A 433 0.86 -5.43 -4.89
CA ARG A 433 2.24 -5.62 -4.40
C ARG A 433 2.53 -4.65 -3.27
N ARG A 434 2.15 -3.38 -3.42
CA ARG A 434 2.35 -2.35 -2.39
C ARG A 434 1.47 -2.60 -1.17
N PHE A 435 0.19 -2.92 -1.35
CA PHE A 435 -0.70 -3.30 -0.25
C PHE A 435 -0.14 -4.47 0.56
N ILE A 436 0.22 -5.57 -0.11
CA ILE A 436 0.75 -6.76 0.56
C ILE A 436 2.12 -6.50 1.20
N THR A 437 3.03 -5.81 0.52
CA THR A 437 4.36 -5.47 1.09
C THR A 437 4.21 -4.58 2.33
N HIS A 438 3.31 -3.61 2.29
CA HIS A 438 3.08 -2.67 3.38
C HIS A 438 2.46 -3.35 4.60
N PHE A 439 1.33 -4.04 4.42
CA PHE A 439 0.65 -4.70 5.55
C PHE A 439 1.41 -5.92 6.10
N ARG A 440 2.42 -6.45 5.40
CA ARG A 440 3.38 -7.41 5.98
C ARG A 440 4.27 -6.82 7.07
N LYS A 441 4.46 -5.49 7.12
CA LYS A 441 5.09 -4.79 8.25
C LYS A 441 4.15 -4.61 9.45
N CYS A 442 2.84 -4.78 9.26
CA CYS A 442 1.86 -4.74 10.34
C CYS A 442 1.95 -6.03 11.17
N GLY A 443 2.87 -6.05 12.15
CA GLY A 443 3.04 -7.14 13.11
C GLY A 443 1.93 -7.27 14.15
N TRP A 444 0.90 -6.41 14.11
CA TRP A 444 -0.23 -6.42 15.03
C TRP A 444 -0.97 -7.76 15.00
N LEU A 445 -1.08 -8.37 16.18
CA LEU A 445 -1.66 -9.68 16.50
C LEU A 445 -2.10 -9.74 17.98
#